data_AF-A0A0H5Q1J1-F1
#
_entry.id   AF-A0A0H5Q1J1-F1
#
_cell.length_a   1.000
_cell.length_b   1.000
_cell.length_c   1.000
_cell.angle_alpha   90.00
_cell.angle_beta   90.00
_cell.angle_gamma   90.00
#
_symmetry.space_group_name_H-M   'P 1'
#
loop_
_entity.id
_entity.type
_entity.pdbx_description
1 polymer ?
#
loop_
_entity_poly.entity_id
_entity_poly.type
_entity_poly.pdbx_seq_one_letter_code
_entity_poly.pdbx_strand_id
1 'polypeptide(L)'
;MKVGITLDDNLMARIDKFADENYMSRSGLISLACTQYLNAAEVTKAIQDMAVCMRKIADSGKVDHETMEQLEDFERLSKMLVLK
;
A
#
# COMPACT_ATOMS: atom_id res chain seq x y z
N MET A 1 -13.89 -13.13 6.35
CA MET A 1 -13.16 -14.38 6.68
C MET A 1 -12.68 -14.29 8.13
N LYS A 2 -12.81 -15.37 8.93
CA LYS A 2 -12.29 -15.39 10.32
C LYS A 2 -10.96 -16.14 10.33
N VAL A 3 -9.96 -15.58 10.99
CA VAL A 3 -8.63 -16.18 11.17
C VAL A 3 -8.24 -16.13 12.64
N GLY A 4 -7.48 -17.12 13.11
CA GLY A 4 -6.85 -17.10 14.42
C GLY A 4 -5.36 -16.80 14.25
N ILE A 5 -4.84 -15.81 14.97
CA ILE A 5 -3.44 -15.40 14.93
C ILE A 5 -2.93 -15.19 16.36
N THR A 6 -1.63 -15.36 16.57
CA THR A 6 -0.95 -15.03 17.83
C THR A 6 -0.16 -13.75 17.64
N LEU A 7 -0.26 -12.82 18.59
CA LEU A 7 0.43 -11.53 18.58
C LEU A 7 1.12 -11.33 19.93
N ASP A 8 2.21 -10.57 19.92
CA ASP A 8 2.91 -10.17 21.15
C ASP A 8 1.97 -9.42 22.12
N ASP A 9 2.07 -9.70 23.42
CA ASP A 9 1.17 -9.14 24.43
C ASP A 9 1.28 -7.61 24.53
N ASN A 10 2.49 -7.05 24.40
CA ASN A 10 2.68 -5.60 24.44
C ASN A 10 2.09 -4.94 23.21
N LEU A 11 2.18 -5.59 22.04
CA LEU A 11 1.52 -5.13 20.83
C LEU A 11 0.00 -5.15 20.99
N MET A 12 -0.57 -6.22 21.55
CA MET A 12 -2.01 -6.31 21.82
C MET A 12 -2.47 -5.21 22.77
N ALA A 13 -1.74 -4.94 23.86
CA ALA A 13 -2.08 -3.87 24.79
C ALA A 13 -2.11 -2.48 24.11
N ARG A 14 -1.18 -2.23 23.17
CA ARG A 14 -1.15 -0.99 22.39
C ARG A 14 -2.31 -0.88 21.39
N ILE A 15 -2.65 -1.99 20.72
CA ILE A 15 -3.78 -2.09 19.80
C ILE A 15 -5.08 -1.79 20.55
N ASP A 16 -5.25 -2.39 21.73
CA ASP A 16 -6.45 -2.22 22.56
C ASP A 16 -6.64 -0.76 22.95
N LYS A 17 -5.60 -0.14 23.51
CA LYS A 17 -5.62 1.26 23.90
C LYS A 17 -5.97 2.18 22.72
N PHE A 18 -5.32 1.98 21.57
CA PHE A 18 -5.60 2.80 20.39
C PHE A 18 -7.03 2.61 19.89
N ALA A 19 -7.50 1.36 19.85
CA ALA A 19 -8.84 1.04 19.39
C ALA A 19 -9.91 1.70 20.28
N ASP A 20 -9.72 1.64 21.60
CA ASP A 20 -10.60 2.28 22.58
C ASP A 20 -10.59 3.82 22.44
N GLU A 21 -9.41 4.43 22.35
CA GLU A 21 -9.25 5.89 22.19
C GLU A 21 -9.88 6.43 20.88
N ASN A 22 -9.96 5.59 19.85
CA ASN A 22 -10.47 5.95 18.52
C ASN A 22 -11.86 5.36 18.23
N TYR A 23 -12.56 4.84 19.25
CA TYR A 23 -13.91 4.28 19.14
C TYR A 23 -14.06 3.21 18.03
N MET A 24 -13.05 2.35 17.87
CA MET A 24 -13.05 1.27 16.89
C MET A 24 -12.80 -0.08 17.53
N SER A 25 -13.19 -1.15 16.83
CA SER A 25 -12.87 -2.51 17.29
C SER A 25 -11.43 -2.88 16.95
N ARG A 26 -10.83 -3.80 17.72
CA ARG A 26 -9.53 -4.43 17.40
C ARG A 26 -9.50 -4.95 15.96
N SER A 27 -10.56 -5.67 15.57
CA SER A 27 -10.69 -6.20 14.22
C SER A 27 -10.71 -5.09 13.17
N GLY A 28 -11.43 -4.00 13.43
CA GLY A 28 -11.45 -2.83 12.54
C GLY A 28 -10.07 -2.19 12.39
N LEU A 29 -9.35 -1.99 13.50
CA LEU A 29 -7.99 -1.47 13.49
C LEU A 29 -7.02 -2.37 12.73
N ILE A 30 -7.05 -3.68 13.00
CA ILE A 30 -6.16 -4.65 12.34
C ILE A 30 -6.46 -4.70 10.84
N SER A 31 -7.73 -4.73 10.44
CA SER A 31 -8.10 -4.68 9.02
C SER A 31 -7.62 -3.39 8.36
N LEU A 32 -7.78 -2.24 9.01
CA LEU A 32 -7.29 -0.96 8.50
C LEU A 32 -5.77 -0.97 8.33
N ALA A 33 -5.04 -1.41 9.36
CA ALA A 33 -3.58 -1.46 9.34
C ALA A 33 -3.05 -2.40 8.26
N CYS A 34 -3.65 -3.58 8.08
CA CYS A 34 -3.29 -4.50 7.02
C CYS A 34 -3.54 -3.89 5.63
N THR A 35 -4.68 -3.24 5.41
CA THR A 35 -4.99 -2.55 4.14
C THR A 35 -3.96 -1.46 3.86
N GLN A 36 -3.65 -0.61 4.85
CA GLN A 36 -2.66 0.45 4.70
C GLN A 36 -1.26 -0.11 4.41
N TYR A 37 -0.86 -1.18 5.10
CA TYR A 37 0.43 -1.82 4.87
C TYR A 37 0.55 -2.41 3.46
N LEU A 38 -0.48 -3.12 2.99
CA LEU A 38 -0.51 -3.70 1.65
C LEU A 38 -0.47 -2.61 0.57
N ASN A 39 -1.30 -1.58 0.70
CA ASN A 39 -1.30 -0.45 -0.23
C ASN A 39 0.08 0.22 -0.31
N ALA A 40 0.74 0.44 0.84
CA ALA A 40 2.08 1.03 0.86
C ALA A 40 3.14 0.13 0.18
N ALA A 41 3.04 -1.19 0.36
CA ALA A 41 3.92 -2.15 -0.29
C ALA A 41 3.71 -2.18 -1.82
N GLU A 42 2.46 -2.17 -2.27
CA GLU A 42 2.10 -2.12 -3.69
C GLU A 42 2.61 -0.84 -4.37
N VAL A 43 2.48 0.31 -3.71
CA VAL A 43 3.02 1.58 -4.24
C VAL A 43 4.55 1.56 -4.27
N THR A 44 5.21 1.01 -3.24
CA THR A 44 6.68 0.89 -3.23
C THR A 44 7.17 0.09 -4.43
N LYS A 45 6.48 -1.02 -4.73
CA LYS A 45 6.76 -1.82 -5.92
C LYS A 45 6.52 -1.01 -7.21
N ALA A 46 5.41 -0.29 -7.29
CA ALA A 46 5.10 0.55 -8.46
C ALA A 46 6.14 1.66 -8.69
N ILE A 47 6.72 2.24 -7.62
CA ILE A 47 7.82 3.20 -7.72
C ILE A 47 9.07 2.53 -8.34
N GLN A 48 9.39 1.30 -7.92
CA GLN A 48 10.53 0.56 -8.49
C GLN A 48 10.32 0.24 -9.96
N ASP A 49 9.13 -0.21 -10.32
CA ASP A 49 8.76 -0.51 -11.71
C ASP A 49 8.84 0.77 -12.57
N MET A 50 8.31 1.90 -12.07
CA MET A 50 8.42 3.21 -12.70
C MET A 50 9.87 3.62 -12.97
N ALA A 51 10.80 3.37 -12.05
CA ALA A 51 12.21 3.70 -12.26
C ALA A 51 12.82 2.96 -13.48
N VAL A 52 12.35 1.74 -13.75
CA VAL A 52 12.73 0.96 -14.94
C VAL A 52 12.09 1.56 -16.19
N CYS A 53 10.79 1.88 -16.15
CA CYS A 53 10.07 2.53 -17.25
C CYS A 53 10.76 3.84 -17.67
N MET A 54 11.11 4.70 -16.69
CA MET A 54 11.78 5.97 -16.97
C MET A 54 13.14 5.77 -17.65
N ARG A 55 13.88 4.70 -17.29
CA ARG A 55 15.14 4.36 -17.96
C ARG A 55 14.92 3.90 -19.40
N LYS A 56 13.94 3.03 -19.65
CA LYS A 56 13.55 2.60 -21.01
C LYS A 56 13.17 3.80 -21.88
N ILE A 57 12.42 4.77 -21.34
CA ILE A 57 12.04 5.99 -22.04
C ILE A 57 13.27 6.85 -22.33
N ALA A 58 14.18 7.02 -21.37
CA ALA A 58 15.41 7.79 -21.56
C ALA A 58 16.32 7.17 -22.63
N ASP A 59 16.43 5.84 -22.67
CA ASP A 59 17.28 5.12 -23.61
C ASP A 59 16.69 5.09 -25.03
N SER A 60 15.36 4.93 -25.15
CA SER A 60 14.68 4.75 -26.45
C SER A 60 14.09 6.05 -27.04
N GLY A 61 13.88 7.07 -26.20
CA GLY A 61 13.16 8.30 -26.54
C GLY A 61 11.68 8.11 -26.86
N LYS A 62 11.10 6.94 -26.56
CA LYS A 62 9.72 6.59 -26.88
C LYS A 62 9.00 6.00 -25.67
N VAL A 63 7.69 6.19 -25.64
CA VAL A 63 6.79 5.47 -24.74
C VAL A 63 6.07 4.43 -25.58
N ASP A 64 6.42 3.16 -25.40
CA ASP A 64 5.70 2.05 -26.02
C ASP A 64 4.43 1.70 -25.22
N HIS A 65 3.63 0.78 -25.75
CA HIS A 65 2.35 0.40 -25.16
C HIS A 65 2.50 -0.20 -23.76
N GLU A 66 3.49 -1.07 -23.55
CA GLU A 66 3.75 -1.69 -22.24
C GLU A 66 4.14 -0.62 -21.22
N THR A 67 5.00 0.30 -21.61
CA THR A 67 5.41 1.42 -20.77
C THR A 67 4.22 2.31 -20.44
N MET A 68 3.33 2.59 -21.40
CA MET A 68 2.12 3.39 -21.16
C MET A 68 1.21 2.74 -20.11
N GLU A 69 0.95 1.43 -20.21
CA GLU A 69 0.14 0.71 -19.20
C GLU A 69 0.78 0.79 -17.80
N GLN A 70 2.10 0.63 -17.71
CA GLN A 70 2.83 0.75 -16.44
C GLN A 70 2.76 2.17 -15.84
N LEU A 71 2.74 3.21 -16.68
CA LEU A 71 2.55 4.59 -16.24
C LEU A 71 1.14 4.82 -15.67
N GLU A 72 0.11 4.30 -16.34
CA GLU A 72 -1.29 4.41 -15.90
C GLU A 72 -1.53 3.67 -14.57
N ASP A 73 -0.97 2.47 -14.42
CA ASP A 73 -1.07 1.71 -13.18
C ASP A 73 -0.39 2.42 -12.01
N PHE A 74 0.78 3.02 -12.24
CA PHE A 74 1.44 3.84 -11.23
C PHE A 74 0.61 5.06 -10.85
N GLU A 75 -0.02 5.74 -11.81
CA GLU A 75 -0.89 6.88 -11.55
C GLU A 75 -2.07 6.48 -10.65
N ARG A 76 -2.71 5.34 -10.96
CA ARG A 76 -3.82 4.79 -10.17
C ARG A 76 -3.40 4.50 -8.72
N LEU A 77 -2.27 3.81 -8.54
CA LEU A 77 -1.74 3.49 -7.21
C LEU A 77 -1.32 4.74 -6.42
N SER A 78 -0.71 5.72 -7.10
CA SER A 78 -0.33 7.00 -6.50
C SER A 78 -1.56 7.79 -6.03
N LYS A 79 -2.65 7.80 -6.80
CA LYS A 79 -3.92 8.41 -6.40
C LYS A 79 -4.52 7.74 -5.17
N MET A 80 -4.51 6.40 -5.10
CA MET A 80 -4.98 5.67 -3.91
C MET A 80 -4.21 6.02 -2.64
N LEU A 81 -2.94 6.40 -2.75
CA LEU A 81 -2.11 6.80 -1.62
C LEU A 81 -2.32 8.26 -1.19
N VAL A 82 -2.48 9.18 -2.13
CA VAL A 82 -2.50 10.64 -1.86
C VAL A 82 -3.91 11.21 -1.71
N LEU A 83 -4.96 10.49 -2.13
CA LEU A 83 -6.34 10.94 -1.97
C LEU A 83 -6.72 11.04 -0.48
N LYS A 84 -6.82 12.29 -0.02
CA LYS A 84 -7.66 12.74 1.10
C LYS A 84 -9.13 12.73 0.70
#